data_AF-A0A924UXP1-F1
#
_entry.id   AF-A0A924UXP1-F1
#
_cell.length_a   1.000
_cell.length_b   1.000
_cell.length_c   1.000
_cell.angle_alpha   90.00
_cell.angle_beta   90.00
_cell.angle_gamma   90.00
#
_symmetry.space_group_name_H-M   'P 1'
#
loop_
_entity.id
_entity.type
_entity.pdbx_description
1 polymer ?
#
loop_
_entity_poly.entity_id
_entity_poly.type
_entity_poly.pdbx_seq_one_letter_code
_entity_poly.pdbx_strand_id
1 'polypeptide(L)' 'MNFHESMDFELRMKNFNRLTPKNEMLAVMSDAYAKLYHKNYDVVFAKMCFYTNDFQTKFHKKIARKKKLLFWR' A
#
# COMPACT_ATOMS: atom_id res chain seq x y z
N MET A 1 1.54 -5.39 18.93
CA MET A 1 1.20 -5.50 17.50
C MET A 1 0.06 -6.50 17.40
N ASN A 2 -1.03 -6.19 16.71
CA ASN A 2 -2.14 -7.12 16.52
C ASN A 2 -1.88 -7.91 15.24
N PHE A 3 -1.77 -9.24 15.36
CA PHE A 3 -1.58 -10.13 14.21
C PHE A 3 -2.91 -10.76 13.84
N HIS A 4 -3.17 -10.89 12.55
CA HIS A 4 -4.37 -11.56 12.05
C HIS A 4 -4.12 -13.06 11.95
N GLU A 5 -5.02 -13.89 12.48
CA GLU A 5 -4.96 -15.35 12.33
C GLU A 5 -5.13 -15.78 10.87
N SER A 6 -6.00 -15.09 10.13
CA SER A 6 -6.15 -15.23 8.69
C SER A 6 -6.35 -13.86 8.04
N MET A 7 -5.99 -13.75 6.76
CA MET A 7 -6.02 -12.49 6.05
C MET A 7 -6.58 -12.69 4.65
N ASP A 8 -7.74 -12.10 4.40
CA ASP A 8 -8.31 -12.05 3.07
C ASP A 8 -7.46 -11.21 2.11
N PHE A 9 -7.63 -11.44 0.82
CA PHE A 9 -6.92 -10.77 -0.26
C PHE A 9 -6.92 -9.24 -0.12
N GLU A 10 -8.07 -8.63 0.15
CA GLU A 10 -8.16 -7.16 0.28
C GLU A 10 -7.34 -6.64 1.46
N LEU A 11 -7.44 -7.31 2.60
CA LEU A 11 -6.70 -6.94 3.80
C LEU A 11 -5.20 -7.12 3.58
N ARG A 12 -4.80 -8.17 2.84
CA ARG A 12 -3.41 -8.42 2.46
C ARG A 12 -2.87 -7.33 1.54
N MET A 13 -3.60 -6.96 0.49
CA MET A 13 -3.20 -5.89 -0.42
C MET A 13 -3.06 -4.56 0.33
N LYS A 14 -3.99 -4.27 1.25
CA LYS A 14 -3.94 -3.06 2.08
C LYS A 14 -2.73 -3.05 3.02
N ASN A 15 -2.31 -4.19 3.57
CA ASN A 15 -1.15 -4.24 4.46
C ASN A 15 0.17 -3.89 3.76
N PHE A 16 0.26 -4.08 2.44
CA PHE A 16 1.46 -3.74 1.68
C PHE A 16 1.63 -2.25 1.37
N ASN A 17 0.62 -1.41 1.64
CA ASN A 17 0.66 0.01 1.29
C ASN A 17 1.79 0.81 1.96
N ARG A 18 2.36 0.28 3.05
CA ARG A 18 3.50 0.86 3.78
C ARG A 18 4.85 0.33 3.33
N LEU A 19 4.90 -0.71 2.49
CA LEU A 19 6.13 -1.42 2.18
C LEU A 19 6.99 -0.64 1.18
N THR A 20 6.41 -0.20 0.07
CA THR A 20 7.15 0.51 -0.99
C THR A 20 6.24 1.33 -1.91
N PRO A 21 6.65 2.55 -2.31
CA PRO A 21 6.01 3.31 -3.38
C PRO A 21 6.59 3.00 -4.78
N LYS A 22 7.63 2.16 -4.90
CA LYS A 22 8.30 1.92 -6.19
C LYS A 22 7.52 0.94 -7.06
N ASN A 23 7.20 1.35 -8.29
CA ASN A 23 6.44 0.54 -9.24
C ASN A 23 7.09 -0.81 -9.56
N GLU A 24 8.42 -0.85 -9.71
CA GLU A 24 9.16 -2.09 -9.98
C GLU A 24 8.95 -3.13 -8.87
N MET A 25 8.99 -2.68 -7.61
CA MET A 25 8.74 -3.56 -6.47
C MET A 25 7.27 -4.01 -6.42
N LEU A 26 6.33 -3.11 -6.72
CA LEU A 26 4.91 -3.46 -6.81
C LEU A 26 4.65 -4.48 -7.93
N ALA A 27 5.36 -4.41 -9.05
CA ALA A 27 5.25 -5.37 -10.15
C ALA A 27 5.71 -6.77 -9.71
N VAL A 28 6.88 -6.88 -9.08
CA VAL A 28 7.40 -8.16 -8.55
C VAL A 28 6.43 -8.75 -7.51
N MET A 29 5.92 -7.93 -6.60
CA MET A 29 4.94 -8.38 -5.60
C MET A 29 3.64 -8.83 -6.26
N SER A 30 3.16 -8.10 -7.26
CA SER A 30 1.90 -8.42 -7.92
C SER A 30 1.96 -9.74 -8.68
N ASP A 31 3.08 -10.07 -9.31
CA ASP A 31 3.29 -11.38 -9.96
C ASP A 31 3.25 -12.52 -8.93
N ALA A 32 3.98 -12.38 -7.81
CA ALA A 32 3.98 -13.38 -6.75
C ALA A 32 2.57 -13.58 -6.13
N TYR A 33 1.85 -12.49 -5.86
CA TYR A 33 0.54 -12.54 -5.21
C TYR A 33 -0.60 -12.90 -6.16
N ALA A 34 -0.47 -12.66 -7.47
CA ALA A 34 -1.38 -13.15 -8.50
C ALA A 34 -1.39 -14.68 -8.54
N LYS A 35 -0.20 -15.30 -8.52
CA LYS A 35 -0.03 -16.75 -8.47
C LYS A 35 -0.59 -17.35 -7.17
N LEU A 36 -0.29 -16.73 -6.02
CA LEU A 36 -0.75 -17.20 -4.72
C LEU A 36 -2.27 -17.20 -4.56
N TYR A 37 -2.94 -16.15 -5.04
CA TYR A 37 -4.39 -15.98 -4.89
C TYR A 37 -5.18 -16.40 -6.13
N HIS A 38 -4.54 -16.97 -7.15
CA HIS A 38 -5.14 -17.33 -8.45
C HIS A 38 -5.95 -16.18 -9.07
N LYS A 39 -5.40 -14.97 -9.04
CA LYS A 39 -6.02 -13.75 -9.59
C LYS A 39 -5.20 -13.20 -10.75
N ASN A 40 -5.85 -12.41 -11.60
CA ASN A 40 -5.17 -11.70 -12.68
C ASN A 40 -4.16 -10.70 -12.11
N TYR A 41 -2.96 -10.69 -12.69
CA TYR A 41 -1.87 -9.78 -12.34
C TYR A 41 -2.33 -8.32 -12.29
N ASP A 42 -3.03 -7.86 -13.34
CA ASP A 42 -3.47 -6.46 -13.46
C ASP A 42 -4.39 -6.05 -12.31
N VAL A 43 -5.23 -6.96 -11.83
CA VAL A 43 -6.14 -6.72 -10.70
C VAL A 43 -5.35 -6.55 -9.41
N VAL A 44 -4.34 -7.41 -9.19
CA VAL A 44 -3.47 -7.34 -8.00
C VAL A 44 -2.64 -6.06 -8.03
N PHE A 45 -2.02 -5.76 -9.17
CA PHE A 45 -1.20 -4.57 -9.35
C PHE A 45 -1.99 -3.29 -9.19
N ALA A 46 -3.18 -3.19 -9.79
CA ALA A 46 -4.07 -2.05 -9.65
C ALA A 46 -4.43 -1.80 -8.17
N LYS A 47 -4.75 -2.86 -7.41
CA LYS A 47 -5.08 -2.72 -5.98
C LYS A 47 -3.88 -2.33 -5.12
N MET A 48 -2.73 -2.96 -5.33
CA MET A 48 -1.51 -2.61 -4.62
C MET A 48 -1.15 -1.15 -4.88
N CYS A 49 -1.18 -0.73 -6.14
CA CYS A 49 -0.90 0.66 -6.55
C CYS A 49 -1.91 1.63 -5.91
N PHE A 50 -3.20 1.31 -5.95
CA PHE A 50 -4.25 2.12 -5.32
C PHE A 50 -4.01 2.34 -3.82
N TYR A 51 -3.79 1.27 -3.05
CA TYR A 51 -3.58 1.39 -1.60
C TYR A 51 -2.29 2.11 -1.24
N THR A 52 -1.22 1.87 -2.00
CA THR A 52 0.05 2.57 -1.85
C THR A 52 -0.13 4.08 -2.10
N ASN A 53 -0.80 4.46 -3.19
CA ASN A 53 -1.05 5.87 -3.52
C ASN A 53 -1.94 6.58 -2.49
N ASP A 54 -2.99 5.91 -1.99
CA ASP A 54 -3.83 6.45 -0.91
C ASP A 54 -3.02 6.70 0.37
N PHE A 55 -2.17 5.75 0.75
CA PHE A 55 -1.30 5.89 1.90
C PHE A 55 -0.30 7.05 1.74
N GLN A 56 0.41 7.11 0.61
CA GLN A 56 1.38 8.17 0.31
C GLN A 56 0.71 9.55 0.31
N THR A 57 -0.46 9.67 -0.32
CA THR A 57 -1.24 10.91 -0.34
C THR A 57 -1.58 11.38 1.07
N LYS A 58 -2.10 10.49 1.92
CA LYS A 58 -2.42 10.81 3.33
C LYS A 58 -1.17 11.18 4.14
N PHE A 59 -0.08 10.46 3.92
CA PHE A 59 1.21 10.70 4.57
C PHE A 59 1.75 12.09 4.23
N HIS A 60 1.83 12.45 2.95
CA HIS A 60 2.31 13.76 2.51
C HIS A 60 1.37 14.89 2.93
N LYS A 61 0.05 14.70 2.88
CA LYS A 61 -0.93 15.68 3.42
C LYS A 61 -0.72 15.94 4.90
N LYS A 62 -0.44 14.91 5.69
CA LYS A 62 -0.13 15.04 7.13
C LYS A 62 1.15 15.84 7.36
N ILE A 63 2.20 15.58 6.58
CA ILE A 63 3.46 16.34 6.65
C ILE A 63 3.22 17.81 6.30
N ALA A 64 2.54 18.09 5.18
CA ALA A 64 2.24 19.45 4.74
C ALA A 64 1.41 20.21 5.78
N ARG A 65 0.42 19.55 6.41
CA ARG A 65 -0.36 20.14 7.50
C ARG A 65 0.51 20.49 8.71
N LYS A 66 1.40 19.58 9.13
CA LYS A 66 2.32 19.83 10.24
C LYS A 66 3.25 21.00 9.95
N LYS A 67 3.81 21.11 8.74
CA LYS A 67 4.64 22.24 8.33
C LYS A 67 3.90 23.59 8.43
N LYS A 68 2.59 23.61 8.15
CA LYS A 68 1.75 24.81 8.26
C LYS A 68 1.37 25.16 9.71
N LEU A 69 1.02 24.15 10.51
CA LEU A 69 0.49 24.37 11.86
C LEU A 69 1.57 24.42 12.95
N LEU A 70 2.73 23.82 12.70
CA LEU A 70 3.85 23.74 13.65
C LEU A 70 5.07 24.45 13.06
N PHE A 71 4.88 25.51 12.27
CA PHE A 71 6.00 26.19 11.59
C PHE A 71 7.04 26.78 12.56
N TRP A 72 6.61 27.07 13.79
CA TRP A 72 7.45 27.59 14.88
C TRP A 72 8.17 26.49 15.68
N ARG A 73 7.93 25.22 15.36
CA ARG A 73 8.55 24.07 16.04
C ARG A 73 9.36 23.24 15.06
#